data_AF-A0A962XZ53-F1
#
_entry.id   AF-A0A962XZ53-F1
#
_cell.length_a   1.000
_cell.length_b   1.000
_cell.length_c   1.000
_cell.angle_alpha   90.00
_cell.angle_beta   90.00
_cell.angle_gamma   90.00
#
_symmetry.space_group_name_H-M   'P 1'
#
loop_
_entity.id
_entity.type
_entity.pdbx_description
1 polymer ?
#
loop_
_entity_poly.entity_id
_entity_poly.type
_entity_poly.pdbx_seq_one_letter_code
_entity_poly.pdbx_strand_id
1 'polypeptide(L)' 'MQRVREPLAKAGRTGVIPPKRNRTEQRDYDRDLYKTRHLIEKLFEKRKPYRGHRHPPRQD' A
#
# COMPACT_ATOMS: atom_id res chain seq x y z
N MET A 1 13.11 10.62 -5.83
CA MET A 1 11.86 9.83 -6.02
C MET A 1 11.60 9.39 -7.47
N GLN A 2 12.27 9.97 -8.48
CA GLN A 2 12.21 9.55 -9.88
C GLN A 2 12.89 8.19 -10.14
N ARG A 3 14.02 7.93 -9.45
CA ARG A 3 14.82 6.68 -9.55
C ARG A 3 14.03 5.37 -9.59
N VAL A 4 12.95 5.25 -8.82
CA VAL A 4 12.14 4.02 -8.76
C VAL A 4 10.93 4.08 -9.69
N ARG A 5 10.35 5.27 -9.89
CA ARG A 5 9.11 5.39 -10.68
C ARG A 5 9.36 5.39 -12.17
N GLU A 6 10.45 5.98 -12.65
CA GLU A 6 10.79 6.00 -14.07
C GLU A 6 11.03 4.60 -14.64
N PRO A 7 11.81 3.71 -13.98
CA PRO A 7 11.94 2.33 -14.45
C PRO A 7 10.61 1.56 -14.41
N LEU A 8 9.76 1.81 -13.40
CA LEU A 8 8.45 1.16 -13.30
C LEU A 8 7.49 1.63 -14.39
N ALA A 9 7.47 2.92 -14.69
CA ALA A 9 6.69 3.49 -15.78
C ALA A 9 7.15 2.96 -17.14
N LYS A 10 8.47 2.88 -17.37
CA LYS A 10 9.05 2.23 -18.56
C LYS A 10 8.65 0.76 -18.69
N ALA A 11 8.47 0.07 -17.56
CA ALA A 11 7.99 -1.30 -17.52
C ALA A 11 6.45 -1.43 -17.54
N GLY A 12 5.71 -0.34 -17.81
CA GLY A 12 4.25 -0.34 -17.89
C GLY A 12 3.54 -0.50 -16.54
N ARG A 13 4.22 -0.25 -15.42
CA ARG A 13 3.68 -0.42 -14.06
C ARG A 13 3.34 0.92 -13.43
N THR A 14 2.07 1.08 -13.07
CA THR A 14 1.57 2.29 -12.41
C THR A 14 1.60 2.14 -10.89
N GLY A 15 2.15 3.14 -10.19
CA GLY A 15 2.17 3.16 -8.73
C GLY A 15 0.83 3.64 -8.17
N VAL A 16 0.05 2.71 -7.61
CA VAL A 16 -1.29 2.98 -7.03
C VAL A 16 -1.23 3.45 -5.56
N ILE A 17 -0.06 3.31 -4.92
CA ILE A 17 0.09 3.66 -3.50
C ILE A 17 0.09 5.19 -3.33
N PRO A 18 -0.76 5.73 -2.42
CA PRO A 18 -0.80 7.16 -2.14
C PRO A 18 0.54 7.69 -1.65
N PRO A 19 0.91 8.94 -1.95
CA PRO A 19 2.02 9.60 -1.26
C PRO A 19 1.70 9.74 0.24
N LYS A 20 2.74 9.73 1.08
CA LYS A 20 2.56 10.09 2.49
C LYS A 20 2.01 11.51 2.59
N ARG A 21 1.09 11.71 3.55
CA ARG A 21 0.39 12.99 3.77
C ARG A 21 1.33 14.18 3.99
N ASN A 22 2.50 13.94 4.57
CA ASN A 22 3.51 14.95 4.91
C ASN A 22 4.52 15.25 3.79
N ARG A 23 4.31 14.77 2.56
CA ARG A 23 5.17 15.16 1.44
C ARG A 23 4.86 16.59 0.99
N THR A 24 5.92 17.37 0.79
CA THR A 24 5.88 18.71 0.17
C THR A 24 5.22 18.68 -1.21
N GLU A 25 5.60 17.69 -2.03
CA GLU A 25 4.98 17.44 -3.33
C GLU A 25 4.10 16.19 -3.26
N GLN A 26 2.79 16.42 -3.24
CA GLN A 26 1.80 15.36 -3.38
C GLN A 26 1.73 14.94 -4.85
N ARG A 27 1.95 13.65 -5.10
CA ARG A 27 1.76 13.07 -6.43
C ARG A 27 0.32 12.69 -6.61
N ASP A 28 -0.17 12.90 -7.82
CA ASP A 28 -1.48 12.40 -8.19
C ASP A 28 -1.49 10.87 -8.22
N TYR A 29 -2.62 10.29 -7.83
CA TYR A 29 -2.83 8.85 -7.80
C TYR A 29 -4.33 8.58 -7.96
N ASP A 30 -4.65 7.45 -8.59
CA ASP A 30 -6.03 7.03 -8.73
C ASP A 30 -6.60 6.61 -7.36
N ARG A 31 -7.46 7.49 -6.82
CA ARG A 31 -8.08 7.29 -5.51
C ARG A 31 -9.06 6.12 -5.52
N ASP A 32 -9.76 5.88 -6.62
CA ASP A 32 -10.78 4.84 -6.68
C ASP A 32 -10.14 3.47 -6.86
N LEU A 33 -9.07 3.38 -7.65
CA LEU A 33 -8.24 2.19 -7.72
C LEU A 33 -7.58 1.84 -6.37
N TYR A 34 -7.11 2.85 -5.63
CA TYR A 34 -6.59 2.66 -4.27
C TYR A 34 -7.67 2.14 -3.30
N LYS A 35 -8.88 2.73 -3.30
CA LYS A 35 -9.99 2.27 -2.46
C LYS A 35 -10.35 0.82 -2.75
N THR A 36 -10.44 0.44 -4.03
CA THR A 36 -10.74 -0.94 -4.43
C THR A 36 -9.69 -1.92 -3.92
N ARG A 37 -8.40 -1.59 -4.11
CA ARG A 37 -7.30 -2.41 -3.57
C ARG A 37 -7.37 -2.54 -2.05
N HIS A 38 -7.63 -1.44 -1.35
CA HIS A 38 -7.74 -1.42 0.10
C HIS A 38 -8.86 -2.32 0.62
N LEU A 39 -10.02 -2.33 -0.04
CA LEU A 39 -11.13 -3.22 0.30
C LEU A 39 -10.76 -4.70 0.10
N ILE A 40 -10.09 -5.02 -1.00
CA ILE A 40 -9.61 -6.37 -1.30
C ILE A 40 -8.57 -6.83 -0.25
N GLU A 41 -7.59 -5.98 0.07
CA GLU A 41 -6.56 -6.27 1.07
C GLU A 41 -7.19 -6.52 2.46
N LYS A 42 -8.12 -5.67 2.90
CA LYS A 42 -8.88 -5.86 4.15
C LYS A 42 -9.72 -7.13 4.18
N LEU A 43 -10.30 -7.52 3.04
CA LEU A 43 -11.07 -8.76 2.92
C LEU A 43 -10.17 -9.98 3.19
N PHE A 44 -8.97 -10.00 2.62
CA PHE A 44 -8.02 -11.09 2.82
C PHE A 44 -7.30 -11.05 4.16
N GLU A 45 -7.12 -9.88 4.77
CA GLU A 45 -6.57 -9.72 6.12
C GLU A 45 -7.43 -10.44 7.16
N LYS A 46 -8.76 -10.25 7.10
CA LYS A 46 -9.71 -10.95 7.98
C LYS A 46 -9.70 -12.47 7.84
N ARG A 47 -9.25 -12.99 6.68
CA ARG A 47 -9.13 -14.43 6.40
C ARG A 47 -7.76 -15.02 6.83
N LYS A 48 -6.94 -14.28 7.61
CA LYS A 48 -5.62 -14.76 8.09
C LYS A 48 -5.56 -15.28 9.55
N PRO A 49 -6.51 -16.06 10.11
CA PRO A 49 -6.40 -16.47 11.52
C PRO A 49 -5.22 -17.39 11.89
N TYR A 50 -4.38 -17.85 10.95
CA TYR A 50 -3.48 -19.00 11.19
C TYR A 50 -2.00 -18.74 10.94
N ARG A 51 -1.59 -17.49 10.71
CA ARG A 51 -0.15 -17.17 10.59
C ARG A 51 0.38 -16.86 11.98
N GLY A 52 0.71 -17.91 12.73
CA GLY A 52 1.13 -17.88 14.13
C GLY A 52 1.79 -16.58 14.58
N HIS A 53 1.13 -15.87 15.48
CA HIS A 53 1.67 -14.71 16.17
C HIS A 53 2.90 -15.16 16.96
N ARG A 54 4.11 -15.01 16.38
CA ARG A 54 5.37 -15.28 17.07
C ARG A 54 5.83 -14.14 18.00
N HIS A 55 4.98 -13.16 18.25
CA HIS A 55 5.27 -12.16 19.28
C HIS A 55 4.02 -11.92 20.12
N PRO A 56 4.08 -12.13 21.44
CA PRO A 56 2.98 -11.73 22.30
C PRO A 56 2.80 -10.20 22.22
N PRO A 57 1.56 -9.69 22.24
CA PRO A 57 1.34 -8.26 22.42
C PRO A 57 2.00 -7.84 23.75
N ARG A 58 2.79 -6.76 23.73
CA ARG A 58 3.29 -6.14 24.95
C ARG A 58 2.05 -5.71 25.75
N GLN A 59 1.97 -6.17 27.00
CA GLN A 59 0.98 -5.69 27.95
C GLN A 59 1.62 -4.50 28.65
N ASP A 60 1.16 -3.31 28.31
CA ASP A 60 1.33 -2.09 29.09
C ASP A 60 0.25 -2.02 30.18
#